data_AF-A0A2P8K6P7-F1
#
_entry.id   AF-A0A2P8K6P7-F1
#
_cell.length_a   1.000
_cell.length_b   1.000
_cell.length_c   1.000
_cell.angle_alpha   90.00
_cell.angle_beta   90.00
_cell.angle_gamma   90.00
#
_symmetry.space_group_name_H-M   'P 1'
#
loop_
_entity.id
_entity.type
_entity.pdbx_description
1 polymer ?
#
loop_
_entity_poly.entity_id
_entity_poly.type
_entity_poly.pdbx_seq_one_letter_code
_entity_poly.pdbx_strand_id
1 'polypeptide(L)' 'QQVNAEQAQNLQSMGTISVSQVGSAPMDMRQELAAKAEKEGASSYRIIEARTGDSWHATAELYK' A
#
# COMPACT_ATOMS: atom_id res chain seq x y z
N GLN A 1 -1.07 -5.87 7.55
CA GLN A 1 -0.15 -5.06 8.38
C GLN A 1 0.94 -4.41 7.51
N GLN A 2 1.50 -3.23 7.85
CA GLN A 2 2.61 -2.67 7.07
C GLN A 2 3.92 -3.42 7.38
N VAL A 3 4.68 -3.81 6.35
CA VAL A 3 5.98 -4.50 6.47
C VAL A 3 7.09 -3.73 5.76
N ASN A 4 8.32 -3.90 6.25
CA ASN A 4 9.53 -3.33 5.62
C ASN A 4 10.16 -4.31 4.62
N ALA A 5 11.17 -3.85 3.87
CA ALA A 5 11.87 -4.66 2.87
C ALA A 5 12.40 -6.00 3.43
N GLU A 6 12.94 -5.96 4.65
CA GLU A 6 13.54 -7.11 5.34
C GLU A 6 12.50 -8.12 5.85
N GLN A 7 11.26 -7.70 6.02
CA GLN A 7 10.17 -8.61 6.35
C GLN A 7 9.58 -9.19 5.05
N ALA A 8 9.40 -8.32 4.05
CA ALA A 8 8.91 -8.68 2.72
C ALA A 8 9.77 -9.75 2.00
N GLN A 9 11.09 -9.76 2.18
CA GLN A 9 11.99 -10.75 1.57
C GLN A 9 11.67 -12.22 1.95
N ASN A 10 11.03 -12.45 3.10
CA ASN A 10 10.60 -13.78 3.53
C ASN A 10 9.12 -14.06 3.21
N LEU A 11 8.41 -13.07 2.65
CA LEU A 11 7.01 -13.19 2.29
C LEU A 11 6.85 -13.41 0.79
N GLN A 12 5.72 -13.99 0.40
CA GLN A 12 5.42 -14.19 -1.01
C GLN A 12 4.65 -13.00 -1.56
N SER A 13 5.22 -12.30 -2.52
CA SER A 13 4.56 -11.20 -3.24
C SER A 13 3.27 -11.71 -3.90
N MET A 14 2.16 -11.06 -3.58
CA MET A 14 0.84 -11.33 -4.18
C MET A 14 0.58 -10.44 -5.39
N GLY A 15 1.24 -9.28 -5.46
CA GLY A 15 1.03 -8.27 -6.49
C GLY A 15 1.14 -6.86 -5.92
N THR A 16 0.74 -5.87 -6.69
CA THR A 16 0.78 -4.46 -6.28
C THR A 16 -0.59 -3.81 -6.44
N ILE A 17 -0.98 -3.00 -5.47
CA ILE A 17 -2.17 -2.16 -5.53
C ILE A 17 -1.78 -0.70 -5.60
N SER A 18 -2.58 0.08 -6.33
CA SER A 18 -2.44 1.52 -6.41
C SER A 18 -3.73 2.24 -5.99
N VAL A 19 -3.54 3.39 -5.38
CA VAL A 19 -4.58 4.31 -4.92
C VAL A 19 -4.22 5.70 -5.40
N SER A 20 -5.22 6.43 -5.89
CA SER A 20 -5.05 7.78 -6.41
C SER A 20 -6.27 8.60 -6.08
N GLN A 21 -6.06 9.75 -5.44
CA GLN A 21 -7.17 10.62 -5.05
C GLN A 21 -6.76 12.09 -5.18
N VAL A 22 -7.74 12.92 -5.58
CA VAL A 22 -7.62 14.37 -5.64
C VAL A 22 -8.08 14.91 -4.28
N GLY A 23 -7.13 15.43 -3.50
CA GLY A 23 -7.36 15.93 -2.15
C GLY A 23 -7.19 14.93 -0.99
N SER A 24 -7.09 15.53 0.21
CA SER A 24 -7.02 15.03 1.60
C SER A 24 -5.82 14.15 2.02
N ALA A 25 -5.23 14.59 3.13
CA ALA A 25 -4.00 14.23 3.83
C ALA A 25 -3.42 12.80 3.66
N PRO A 26 -2.09 12.64 3.80
CA PRO A 26 -1.37 11.34 3.69
C PRO A 26 -1.82 10.25 4.69
N MET A 27 -2.71 10.57 5.63
CA MET A 27 -3.28 9.62 6.58
C MET A 27 -4.30 8.70 5.90
N ASP A 28 -5.17 9.24 5.03
CA ASP A 28 -6.17 8.47 4.26
C ASP A 28 -5.51 7.50 3.28
N MET A 29 -4.41 7.91 2.64
CA MET A 29 -3.64 7.09 1.71
C MET A 29 -3.25 5.72 2.29
N ARG A 30 -2.79 5.70 3.55
CA ARG A 30 -2.39 4.45 4.21
C ARG A 30 -3.59 3.59 4.58
N GLN A 31 -4.69 4.20 4.99
CA GLN A 31 -5.92 3.46 5.29
C GLN A 31 -6.50 2.81 4.03
N GLU A 32 -6.56 3.54 2.91
CA GLU A 32 -7.05 3.02 1.64
C GLU A 32 -6.21 1.85 1.13
N LEU A 33 -4.88 1.96 1.22
CA LEU A 33 -3.97 0.85 0.89
C LEU A 33 -4.20 -0.35 1.79
N ALA A 34 -4.35 -0.14 3.09
CA ALA A 34 -4.61 -1.23 4.03
C ALA A 34 -5.94 -1.94 3.73
N ALA A 35 -7.01 -1.16 3.50
CA ALA A 35 -8.33 -1.70 3.17
C ALA A 35 -8.32 -2.50 1.86
N LYS A 36 -7.63 -1.99 0.82
CA LYS A 36 -7.44 -2.73 -0.43
C LYS A 36 -6.60 -3.98 -0.24
N ALA A 37 -5.51 -3.90 0.53
CA ALA A 37 -4.66 -5.06 0.83
C ALA A 37 -5.46 -6.18 1.51
N GLU A 38 -6.26 -5.85 2.53
CA GLU A 38 -7.13 -6.81 3.21
C GLU A 38 -8.18 -7.41 2.26
N LYS A 39 -8.76 -6.58 1.38
CA LYS A 39 -9.73 -7.05 0.37
C LYS A 39 -9.14 -8.03 -0.63
N GLU A 40 -7.89 -7.84 -1.04
CA GLU A 40 -7.15 -8.76 -1.91
C GLU A 40 -6.68 -10.03 -1.16
N GLY A 41 -6.90 -10.11 0.15
CA GLY A 41 -6.48 -11.23 0.99
C GLY A 41 -5.01 -11.19 1.40
N ALA A 42 -4.38 -10.01 1.35
CA ALA A 42 -3.00 -9.84 1.77
C ALA A 42 -2.88 -9.75 3.30
N SER A 43 -2.02 -10.59 3.87
CA SER A 43 -1.64 -10.54 5.28
C SER A 43 -0.86 -9.26 5.60
N SER A 44 -0.03 -8.83 4.65
CA SER A 44 0.89 -7.70 4.80
C SER A 44 0.99 -6.85 3.53
N TYR A 45 1.35 -5.59 3.69
CA TYR A 45 1.59 -4.68 2.58
C TYR A 45 2.80 -3.78 2.83
N ARG A 46 3.45 -3.33 1.76
CA ARG A 46 4.58 -2.39 1.82
C ARG A 46 4.37 -1.29 0.80
N ILE A 47 4.38 -0.06 1.27
CA ILE A 47 4.34 1.11 0.39
C ILE A 47 5.68 1.19 -0.34
N ILE A 48 5.64 1.04 -1.66
CA ILE A 48 6.81 1.11 -2.54
C ILE A 48 6.86 2.42 -3.32
N GLU A 49 5.72 3.10 -3.46
CA GLU A 49 5.63 4.43 -4.05
C GLU A 49 4.60 5.28 -3.30
N ALA A 50 4.94 6.53 -3.01
CA ALA A 50 4.01 7.53 -2.50
C ALA A 50 4.38 8.89 -3.09
N ARG A 51 3.49 9.44 -3.90
CA ARG A 51 3.59 10.78 -4.50
C ARG A 51 2.50 11.66 -3.91
N THR A 52 2.88 12.87 -3.52
CA THR A 52 1.98 13.88 -2.94
C THR A 52 2.15 15.19 -3.71
N GLY A 53 1.05 15.93 -3.91
CA GLY A 53 0.94 17.13 -4.75
C GLY A 53 -0.52 17.58 -4.82
N ASP A 54 -0.98 18.17 -5.93
CA ASP A 54 -2.40 18.47 -6.17
C ASP A 54 -3.31 17.23 -6.09
N SER A 55 -2.75 16.09 -6.47
CA SER A 55 -3.30 14.76 -6.25
C SER A 55 -2.23 13.89 -5.61
N TRP A 56 -2.64 12.97 -4.73
CA TRP A 56 -1.73 11.96 -4.22
C TRP A 56 -1.96 10.63 -4.93
N HIS A 57 -0.87 9.89 -5.08
CA HIS A 57 -0.84 8.54 -5.63
C HIS A 57 0.04 7.69 -4.74
N ALA A 58 -0.43 6.52 -4.33
CA ALA A 58 0.44 5.56 -3.67
C ALA A 58 0.25 4.14 -4.19
N THR A 59 1.36 3.44 -4.23
CA THR A 59 1.46 2.05 -4.66
C THR A 59 2.02 1.23 -3.50
N ALA A 60 1.31 0.17 -3.14
CA ALA A 60 1.80 -0.81 -2.18
C ALA A 60 1.92 -2.18 -2.83
N GLU A 61 3.00 -2.88 -2.50
CA GLU A 61 3.15 -4.30 -2.76
C GLU A 61 2.46 -5.11 -1.66
N LEU A 62 1.74 -6.14 -2.05
CA LEU A 62 0.96 -7.04 -1.21
C LEU A 62 1.71 -8.34 -0.98
N TYR A 63 1.54 -8.90 0.21
CA TYR A 63 2.17 -10.16 0.61
C TYR A 63 1.21 -11.04 1.42
N LYS A 64 1.30 -12.34 1.18
CA LYS A 64 0.60 -13.40 1.94
C LYS A 64 1.49 -13.96 3.03
#